data_AF-A0A7S4HYK4-F1
#
_entry.id   AF-A0A7S4HYK4-F1
#
_cell.length_a   1.000
_cell.length_b   1.000
_cell.length_c   1.000
_cell.angle_alpha   90.00
_cell.angle_beta   90.00
_cell.angle_gamma   90.00
#
_symmetry.space_group_name_H-M   'P 1'
#
loop_
_entity.id
_entity.type
_entity.pdbx_description
1 polymer ?
#
loop_
_entity_poly.entity_id
_entity_poly.type
_entity_poly.pdbx_seq_one_letter_code
_entity_poly.pdbx_strand_id
1 'polypeptide(L)'
;FNDVLLFNFFSDSAFDNKWRAVNEYTDQYRRDADSDDNGHNADTNPSYVQPNNTKILASELKFLYTAITRARENIWIYDSEQKIRKPMFDFFERRGLATVVQDDAMVSQSKATKSSTKEWKARGENLLSKKLYS
;
A
#
# COMPACT_ATOMS: atom_id res chain seq x y z
N PHE A 1 -4.52 9.18 12.25
CA PHE A 1 -5.71 9.58 11.48
C PHE A 1 -6.75 8.48 11.65
N ASN A 2 -8.05 8.78 11.59
CA ASN A 2 -9.05 7.71 11.67
C ASN A 2 -8.98 6.86 10.39
N ASP A 3 -9.12 7.52 9.25
CA ASP A 3 -8.91 6.95 7.93
C ASP A 3 -7.57 7.41 7.33
N VAL A 4 -6.92 6.54 6.56
CA VAL A 4 -5.75 6.86 5.73
C VAL A 4 -6.03 6.44 4.30
N LEU A 5 -5.78 7.33 3.33
CA LEU A 5 -5.80 7.01 1.91
C LEU A 5 -4.37 6.94 1.38
N LEU A 6 -3.99 5.78 0.85
CA LEU A 6 -2.84 5.61 -0.01
C LEU A 6 -3.30 5.81 -1.45
N PHE A 7 -2.88 6.91 -2.06
CA PHE A 7 -3.20 7.25 -3.45
C PHE A 7 -1.95 7.09 -4.32
N ASN A 8 -2.03 6.23 -5.34
CA ASN A 8 -0.94 5.92 -6.28
C ASN A 8 0.37 5.49 -5.60
N PHE A 9 0.30 4.93 -4.39
CA PHE A 9 1.48 4.57 -3.61
C PHE A 9 2.40 3.56 -4.32
N PHE A 10 1.84 2.61 -5.06
CA PHE A 10 2.61 1.62 -5.81
C PHE A 10 3.04 2.18 -7.17
N SER A 11 2.15 2.90 -7.86
CA SER A 11 2.43 3.59 -9.13
C SER A 11 3.56 4.62 -9.03
N ASP A 12 3.60 5.39 -7.94
CA ASP A 12 4.60 6.45 -7.70
C ASP A 12 5.92 5.89 -7.13
N SER A 13 6.02 4.56 -6.99
CA SER A 13 7.28 3.92 -6.61
C SER A 13 8.35 4.27 -7.63
N ALA A 14 9.53 4.67 -7.13
CA ALA A 14 10.65 5.13 -7.97
C ALA A 14 11.27 4.03 -8.86
N PHE A 15 10.67 2.84 -8.95
CA PHE A 15 11.19 1.75 -9.77
C PHE A 15 10.08 0.77 -10.14
N ASP A 16 10.01 0.44 -11.42
CA ASP A 16 9.01 -0.45 -11.96
C ASP A 16 9.24 -1.91 -11.47
N ASN A 17 8.17 -2.63 -11.14
CA ASN A 17 8.15 -4.05 -10.74
C ASN A 17 8.70 -4.48 -9.34
N LYS A 18 8.97 -3.58 -8.39
CA LYS A 18 9.46 -3.97 -7.03
C LYS A 18 8.55 -4.91 -6.26
N TRP A 19 7.26 -4.70 -6.38
CA TRP A 19 6.28 -5.39 -5.58
C TRP A 19 6.08 -6.85 -5.97
N ARG A 20 6.64 -7.30 -7.11
CA ARG A 20 6.66 -8.73 -7.48
C ARG A 20 7.43 -9.59 -6.48
N ALA A 21 8.47 -9.04 -5.86
CA ALA A 21 9.26 -9.75 -4.84
C ALA A 21 8.39 -10.20 -3.65
N VAL A 22 7.30 -9.48 -3.34
CA VAL A 22 6.37 -9.86 -2.26
C VAL A 22 5.60 -11.15 -2.60
N ASN A 23 5.22 -11.32 -3.86
CA ASN A 23 4.56 -12.55 -4.33
C ASN A 23 5.53 -13.73 -4.33
N GLU A 24 6.75 -13.53 -4.85
CA GLU A 24 7.79 -14.57 -4.87
C GLU A 24 8.11 -15.07 -3.44
N TYR A 25 8.23 -14.16 -2.47
CA TYR A 25 8.42 -14.51 -1.06
C TYR A 25 7.23 -15.28 -0.48
N THR A 26 6.01 -14.88 -0.83
CA THR A 26 4.79 -15.53 -0.34
C THR A 26 4.64 -16.95 -0.87
N ASP A 27 4.97 -17.17 -2.15
CA ASP A 27 4.92 -18.48 -2.80
C ASP A 27 6.04 -19.40 -2.29
N GLN A 28 7.18 -18.85 -1.85
CA GLN A 28 8.21 -19.61 -1.15
C GLN A 28 7.72 -20.07 0.23
N TYR A 29 7.18 -19.17 1.05
CA TYR A 29 6.68 -19.51 2.40
C TYR A 29 5.54 -20.54 2.37
N ARG A 30 4.69 -20.52 1.33
CA ARG A 30 3.66 -21.55 1.12
C ARG A 30 4.27 -22.91 0.79
N ARG A 31 5.25 -22.96 -0.13
CA ARG A 31 5.94 -24.21 -0.48
C ARG A 31 6.61 -24.83 0.74
N ASP A 32 7.23 -24.02 1.59
CA ASP A 32 7.89 -24.49 2.82
C ASP A 32 6.89 -24.96 3.90
N ALA A 33 5.65 -24.47 3.87
CA ALA A 33 4.57 -24.87 4.79
C ALA A 33 3.81 -26.13 4.34
N ASP A 34 3.75 -26.39 3.03
CA ASP A 34 3.10 -27.57 2.43
C ASP A 34 4.09 -28.75 2.23
N SER A 35 5.40 -28.54 2.42
CA SER A 35 6.41 -29.58 2.30
C SER A 35 6.66 -30.29 3.63
N ASP A 36 5.83 -31.27 3.95
CA ASP A 36 6.30 -32.45 4.69
C ASP A 36 7.04 -33.36 3.69
N ASP A 37 8.35 -33.53 3.90
CA ASP A 37 9.23 -34.48 3.22
C ASP A 37 9.38 -34.32 1.69
N ASN A 38 10.47 -33.68 1.26
CA ASN A 38 11.60 -34.34 0.58
C ASN A 38 12.47 -33.28 -0.12
N GLY A 39 13.78 -33.37 0.11
CA GLY A 39 14.73 -32.32 -0.22
C GLY A 39 14.91 -32.07 -1.71
N HIS A 40 14.79 -30.81 -2.11
CA HIS A 40 15.59 -30.22 -3.19
C HIS A 40 15.77 -28.72 -2.92
N ASN A 41 16.96 -28.35 -2.47
CA ASN A 41 17.45 -26.97 -2.47
C ASN A 41 17.53 -26.49 -3.92
N ALA A 42 16.43 -25.95 -4.44
CA ALA A 42 16.49 -25.11 -5.62
C ALA A 42 16.92 -23.73 -5.14
N ASP A 43 18.09 -23.29 -5.57
CA ASP A 43 18.58 -21.91 -5.49
C ASP A 43 17.58 -20.95 -6.15
N THR A 44 16.46 -20.68 -5.50
CA THR A 44 15.55 -19.60 -5.89
C THR A 44 16.08 -18.33 -5.26
N ASN A 45 17.22 -17.85 -5.76
CA ASN A 45 17.57 -16.46 -5.57
C ASN A 45 16.54 -15.66 -6.37
N PRO A 46 15.62 -14.91 -5.75
CA PRO A 46 14.62 -14.17 -6.51
C PRO A 46 15.41 -13.16 -7.34
N SER A 47 15.34 -13.27 -8.67
CA SER A 47 16.12 -12.47 -9.64
C SER A 47 16.04 -10.96 -9.39
N TYR A 48 15.08 -10.53 -8.57
CA TYR A 48 14.80 -9.16 -8.21
C TYR A 48 15.60 -8.60 -7.02
N VAL A 49 16.18 -9.46 -6.17
CA VAL A 49 16.89 -9.06 -4.94
C VAL A 49 18.34 -8.67 -5.25
N GLN A 50 18.51 -7.62 -6.05
CA GLN A 50 19.80 -6.95 -6.19
C GLN A 50 20.02 -6.01 -4.98
N PRO A 51 21.24 -5.88 -4.44
CA PRO A 51 21.49 -5.14 -3.20
C PRO A 51 20.99 -3.67 -3.17
N ASN A 52 20.97 -3.01 -4.33
CA ASN A 52 20.43 -1.66 -4.50
C ASN A 52 18.89 -1.64 -4.45
N ASN A 53 18.23 -2.63 -5.05
CA ASN A 53 16.78 -2.76 -5.07
C ASN A 53 16.21 -3.05 -3.67
N THR A 54 16.94 -3.81 -2.86
CA THR A 54 16.53 -4.18 -1.50
C THR A 54 16.38 -2.97 -0.56
N LYS A 55 17.25 -1.95 -0.68
CA LYS A 55 17.18 -0.74 0.17
C LYS A 55 15.95 0.11 -0.14
N ILE A 56 15.60 0.24 -1.42
CA ILE A 56 14.44 1.02 -1.83
C ILE A 56 13.17 0.28 -1.42
N LEU A 57 13.08 -1.04 -1.68
CA LEU A 57 11.95 -1.86 -1.24
C LEU A 57 11.77 -1.81 0.29
N ALA A 58 12.85 -1.90 1.07
CA ALA A 58 12.79 -1.79 2.53
C ALA A 58 12.23 -0.41 2.98
N SER A 59 12.61 0.66 2.28
CA SER A 59 12.12 2.01 2.58
C SER A 59 10.63 2.15 2.24
N GLU A 60 10.20 1.61 1.10
CA GLU A 60 8.80 1.62 0.68
C GLU A 60 7.93 0.74 1.59
N LEU A 61 8.41 -0.44 1.99
CA LEU A 61 7.74 -1.27 2.99
C LEU A 61 7.59 -0.55 4.32
N LYS A 62 8.61 0.23 4.73
CA LYS A 62 8.52 1.07 5.93
C LYS A 62 7.48 2.18 5.78
N PHE A 63 7.36 2.80 4.62
CA PHE A 63 6.30 3.79 4.35
C PHE A 63 4.91 3.16 4.39
N LEU A 64 4.74 1.99 3.75
CA LEU A 64 3.50 1.22 3.80
C LEU A 64 3.12 0.85 5.24
N TYR A 65 4.06 0.32 6.02
CA TYR A 65 3.87 0.02 7.44
C TYR A 65 3.44 1.25 8.25
N THR A 66 4.07 2.40 7.98
CA THR A 66 3.73 3.65 8.66
C THR A 66 2.31 4.08 8.30
N ALA A 67 1.91 4.01 7.03
CA ALA A 67 0.55 4.35 6.61
C ALA A 67 -0.50 3.45 7.29
N ILE A 68 -0.24 2.13 7.32
CA ILE A 68 -1.10 1.14 8.00
C ILE A 68 -1.23 1.47 9.49
N THR A 69 -0.13 1.70 10.18
CA THR A 69 -0.14 1.98 11.64
C THR A 69 -0.61 3.39 12.01
N ARG A 70 -0.73 4.31 11.04
CA ARG A 70 -1.29 5.65 11.24
C ARG A 70 -2.82 5.68 11.14
N ALA A 71 -3.42 4.70 10.48
CA ALA A 71 -4.87 4.52 10.44
C ALA A 71 -5.37 3.93 11.77
N ARG A 72 -6.46 4.48 12.31
CA ARG A 72 -7.12 3.94 13.52
C ARG A 72 -8.32 3.09 13.18
N GLU A 73 -8.98 3.36 12.06
CA GLU A 73 -10.20 2.69 11.63
C GLU A 73 -10.01 2.02 10.28
N ASN A 74 -9.78 2.78 9.20
CA ASN A 74 -9.69 2.23 7.85
C ASN A 74 -8.43 2.68 7.09
N ILE A 75 -7.91 1.79 6.26
CA ILE A 75 -6.93 2.13 5.23
C ILE A 75 -7.58 1.90 3.86
N TRP A 76 -7.57 2.96 3.05
CA TRP A 76 -8.04 2.95 1.67
C TRP A 76 -6.82 2.94 0.76
N ILE A 77 -6.80 2.06 -0.21
CA ILE A 77 -5.69 1.96 -1.17
C ILE A 77 -6.27 2.09 -2.57
N TYR A 78 -5.95 3.20 -3.22
CA TYR A 78 -6.28 3.44 -4.62
C TYR A 78 -4.99 3.65 -5.40
N ASP A 79 -4.87 2.98 -6.54
CA ASP A 79 -3.68 3.07 -7.36
C ASP A 79 -4.09 2.95 -8.83
N SER A 80 -3.76 3.93 -9.68
CA SER A 80 -4.29 3.99 -11.04
C SER A 80 -3.70 2.94 -11.98
N GLU A 81 -2.42 2.60 -11.84
CA GLU A 81 -1.75 1.68 -12.77
C GLU A 81 -1.96 0.21 -12.38
N GLN A 82 -2.89 -0.43 -13.07
CA GLN A 82 -3.29 -1.82 -12.79
C GLN A 82 -2.12 -2.80 -12.82
N LYS A 83 -1.18 -2.62 -13.76
CA LYS A 83 -0.01 -3.51 -13.89
C LYS A 83 0.93 -3.39 -12.70
N ILE A 84 1.12 -2.18 -12.17
CA ILE A 84 2.05 -1.90 -11.07
C ILE A 84 1.43 -2.32 -9.73
N ARG A 85 0.14 -2.02 -9.51
CA ARG A 85 -0.55 -2.36 -8.25
C ARG A 85 -0.82 -3.86 -8.09
N LYS A 86 -0.94 -4.59 -9.20
CA LYS A 86 -1.38 -6.00 -9.23
C LYS A 86 -0.67 -6.90 -8.22
N PRO A 87 0.67 -6.91 -8.08
CA PRO A 87 1.34 -7.80 -7.14
C PRO A 87 0.86 -7.62 -5.70
N MET A 88 0.70 -6.38 -5.23
CA MET A 88 0.24 -6.11 -3.86
C MET A 88 -1.24 -6.34 -3.67
N PHE A 89 -2.06 -5.99 -4.67
CA PHE A 89 -3.50 -6.23 -4.61
C PHE A 89 -3.80 -7.74 -4.56
N ASP A 90 -3.17 -8.52 -5.43
CA ASP A 90 -3.26 -9.98 -5.42
C ASP A 90 -2.77 -10.55 -4.08
N PHE A 91 -1.67 -10.02 -3.51
CA PHE A 91 -1.16 -10.44 -2.22
C PHE A 91 -2.19 -10.20 -1.09
N PHE A 92 -2.78 -9.01 -1.01
CA PHE A 92 -3.76 -8.69 0.01
C PHE A 92 -5.02 -9.54 -0.11
N GLU A 93 -5.52 -9.73 -1.34
CA GLU A 93 -6.70 -10.54 -1.61
C GLU A 93 -6.45 -12.02 -1.25
N ARG A 94 -5.34 -12.60 -1.71
CA ARG A 94 -4.97 -14.00 -1.43
C ARG A 94 -4.78 -14.29 0.06
N ARG A 95 -4.39 -13.28 0.84
CA ARG A 95 -4.21 -13.38 2.29
C ARG A 95 -5.46 -12.98 3.08
N GLY A 96 -6.53 -12.53 2.42
CA GLY A 96 -7.73 -12.03 3.08
C GLY A 96 -7.49 -10.77 3.91
N LEU A 97 -6.48 -9.97 3.57
CA LEU A 97 -6.07 -8.77 4.31
C LEU A 97 -6.83 -7.51 3.88
N ALA A 98 -7.48 -7.54 2.71
CA ALA A 98 -8.23 -6.41 2.18
C ALA A 98 -9.49 -6.90 1.45
N THR A 99 -10.48 -6.02 1.39
CA THR A 99 -11.68 -6.21 0.57
C THR A 99 -11.62 -5.29 -0.63
N VAL A 100 -11.96 -5.81 -1.81
CA VAL A 100 -12.07 -4.99 -3.03
C VAL A 100 -13.38 -4.22 -2.97
N VAL A 101 -13.28 -2.90 -3.05
CA VAL A 101 -14.43 -1.99 -3.05
C VAL A 101 -14.49 -1.31 -4.41
N GLN A 102 -15.67 -1.30 -5.05
CA GLN A 102 -15.89 -0.56 -6.29
C GLN A 102 -16.00 0.95 -5.98
N ASP A 103 -15.59 1.81 -6.91
CA ASP A 103 -15.33 3.24 -6.70
C ASP A 103 -16.43 3.99 -5.91
N ASP A 104 -17.70 3.74 -6.23
CA ASP A 104 -18.83 4.42 -5.56
C ASP A 104 -18.99 4.02 -4.08
N ALA A 105 -18.60 2.79 -3.74
CA ALA A 105 -18.68 2.28 -2.38
C ALA A 105 -17.54 2.81 -1.50
N MET A 106 -16.38 3.17 -2.07
CA MET A 106 -15.26 3.74 -1.30
C MET A 106 -15.65 5.09 -0.69
N VAL A 107 -16.27 5.96 -1.49
CA VAL A 107 -16.78 7.26 -1.03
C VAL A 107 -17.87 7.07 0.02
N SER A 108 -18.76 6.10 -0.19
CA SER A 108 -19.90 5.82 0.69
C SER A 108 -19.49 5.22 2.04
N GLN A 109 -18.41 4.44 2.09
CA GLN A 109 -17.88 3.85 3.32
C GLN A 109 -16.91 4.77 4.05
N SER A 110 -16.27 5.71 3.35
CA SER A 110 -15.43 6.71 3.99
C SER A 110 -16.28 7.66 4.84
N LYS A 111 -15.84 7.98 6.06
CA LYS A 111 -16.47 9.02 6.89
C LYS A 111 -16.19 10.44 6.38
N ALA A 112 -15.66 10.58 5.17
CA ALA A 112 -15.31 11.85 4.58
C ALA A 112 -16.57 12.63 4.21
N THR A 113 -16.74 13.81 4.80
CA THR A 113 -17.84 14.72 4.46
C THR A 113 -17.38 15.69 3.37
N LYS A 114 -18.25 15.99 2.39
CA LYS A 114 -17.95 17.00 1.37
C LYS A 114 -17.82 18.37 2.02
N SER A 115 -16.63 18.95 1.95
CA SER A 115 -16.39 20.34 2.35
C SER A 115 -16.83 21.31 1.25
N SER A 116 -17.50 22.37 1.63
CA SER A 116 -17.90 23.47 0.76
C SER A 116 -16.77 24.48 0.54
N THR A 117 -16.83 25.24 -0.57
CA THR A 117 -15.86 26.31 -0.87
C THR A 117 -15.75 27.33 0.26
N LYS A 118 -16.86 27.64 0.94
CA LYS A 118 -16.88 28.57 2.08
C LYS A 118 -16.09 28.03 3.27
N GLU A 119 -16.23 26.74 3.57
CA GLU A 119 -15.47 26.08 4.64
C GLU A 119 -13.98 26.04 4.32
N TRP A 120 -13.61 25.76 3.06
CA TRP A 120 -12.21 25.82 2.62
C TRP A 120 -11.61 27.21 2.81
N LYS A 121 -12.35 28.27 2.43
CA LYS A 121 -11.90 29.65 2.63
C LYS A 121 -11.70 29.97 4.11
N ALA A 122 -12.70 29.68 4.94
CA ALA A 122 -12.62 29.93 6.39
C ALA A 122 -11.49 29.14 7.06
N ARG A 123 -11.26 27.89 6.61
CA ARG A 123 -10.13 27.06 7.07
C ARG A 123 -8.79 27.69 6.69
N GLY A 124 -8.65 28.15 5.44
CA GLY A 124 -7.46 28.85 4.95
C GLY A 124 -7.15 30.11 5.74
N GLU A 125 -8.15 30.96 5.99
CA GLU A 125 -8.02 32.16 6.81
C GLU A 125 -7.60 31.83 8.26
N ASN A 126 -8.16 30.77 8.86
CA ASN A 126 -7.79 30.32 10.19
C ASN A 126 -6.32 29.90 10.27
N LEU A 127 -5.86 29.09 9.30
CA LEU A 127 -4.46 28.63 9.25
C LEU A 127 -3.50 29.80 9.05
N LEU A 128 -3.85 30.74 8.17
CA LEU A 128 -3.06 31.96 7.94
C LEU A 128 -2.93 32.79 9.22
N SER A 129 -4.05 33.06 9.90
CA SER A 129 -4.05 33.86 11.14
C SER A 129 -3.21 33.24 12.26
N LYS A 130 -3.14 31.90 12.30
CA LYS A 130 -2.39 31.14 13.29
C LYS A 130 -0.96 30.84 12.87
N LYS A 131 -0.54 31.27 11.67
CA LYS A 131 0.75 30.92 11.07
C LYS A 131 0.99 29.40 11.02
N LEU A 132 -0.08 28.63 10.82
CA LEU A 132 -0.06 27.17 10.71
C LEU A 132 0.02 26.75 9.23
N TYR A 133 0.92 27.38 8.49
CA TYR A 133 1.29 27.00 7.13
C TYR A 133 2.76 26.58 7.16
N SER A 134 3.07 25.43 6.57
CA SER A 134 4.42 24.88 6.44
C SER A 134 4.89 24.96 5.01
#